data_AF-A0A1G0LQ13-F1
#
_entry.id   AF-A0A1G0LQ13-F1
#
_cell.length_a   1.000
_cell.length_b   1.000
_cell.length_c   1.000
_cell.angle_alpha   90.00
_cell.angle_beta   90.00
_cell.angle_gamma   90.00
#
_symmetry.space_group_name_H-M   'P 1'
#
loop_
_entity.id
_entity.type
_entity.pdbx_description
1 polymer ?
#
loop_
_entity_poly.entity_id
_entity_poly.type
_entity_poly.pdbx_seq_one_letter_code
_entity_poly.pdbx_strand_id
1 'polypeptide(L)' 'MGKGQEYLKRVGAALEVYERAVVRREHAKPLIDSKVSLQQEVDRARDDLMNVIAKVVAEERLRGKG' A
#
# COMPACT_ATOMS: atom_id res chain seq x y z
N MET A 1 3.18 23.23 -1.13
CA MET A 1 3.75 21.90 -0.86
C MET A 1 4.45 21.42 -2.12
N GLY A 2 5.67 20.89 -2.02
CA GLY A 2 6.39 20.38 -3.19
C GLY A 2 5.87 19.00 -3.62
N LYS A 3 6.01 18.64 -4.91
CA LYS A 3 5.58 17.32 -5.43
C LYS A 3 6.17 16.14 -4.66
N GLY A 4 7.42 16.23 -4.22
CA GLY A 4 8.04 15.19 -3.39
C GLY A 4 7.30 14.94 -2.07
N GLN A 5 6.80 16.01 -1.42
CA GLN A 5 6.02 15.89 -0.18
C GLN A 5 4.64 15.27 -0.44
N GLU A 6 4.04 15.58 -1.59
CA GLU A 6 2.77 14.97 -2.02
C GLU A 6 2.92 13.47 -2.31
N TYR A 7 4.00 13.07 -2.98
CA TYR A 7 4.30 11.65 -3.23
C TYR A 7 4.54 10.89 -1.93
N LEU A 8 5.32 11.45 -1.01
CA LEU A 8 5.56 10.85 0.31
C LEU A 8 4.24 10.68 1.07
N LYS A 9 3.33 11.64 0.99
CA LYS A 9 2.00 11.52 1.60
C LYS A 9 1.17 10.40 0.98
N ARG A 10 1.15 10.30 -0.36
CA ARG A 10 0.39 9.25 -1.09
C ARG A 10 0.93 7.85 -0.76
N VAL A 11 2.25 7.67 -0.83
CA VAL A 11 2.90 6.40 -0.52
C VAL A 11 2.73 6.05 0.96
N GLY A 12 2.94 7.02 1.87
CA GLY A 12 2.78 6.82 3.31
C GLY A 12 1.37 6.37 3.69
N ALA A 13 0.34 7.00 3.12
CA ALA A 13 -1.05 6.59 3.37
C ALA A 13 -1.34 5.16 2.90
N ALA A 14 -0.83 4.75 1.73
CA ALA A 14 -1.01 3.38 1.24
C ALA A 14 -0.22 2.36 2.07
N LEU A 15 0.99 2.74 2.52
CA LEU A 15 1.82 1.90 3.38
C LEU A 15 1.15 1.64 4.74
N GLU A 16 0.55 2.67 5.35
CA GLU A 16 -0.17 2.54 6.62
C GLU A 16 -1.37 1.56 6.52
N VAL A 17 -2.04 1.49 5.36
CA VAL A 17 -3.11 0.51 5.13
C VAL A 17 -2.56 -0.91 5.04
N TYR A 18 -1.46 -1.10 4.31
CA TYR A 18 -0.78 -2.39 4.20
C TYR A 18 -0.26 -2.89 5.55
N GLU A 19 0.41 -2.02 6.31
CA GLU A 19 0.93 -2.36 7.65
C GLU A 19 -0.19 -2.79 8.60
N ARG A 20 -1.32 -2.07 8.60
CA ARG A 20 -2.50 -2.46 9.39
C ARG A 20 -3.06 -3.82 9.00
N ALA A 21 -3.10 -4.14 7.70
CA ALA A 21 -3.56 -5.44 7.23
C ALA A 21 -2.62 -6.57 7.70
N VAL A 22 -1.31 -6.34 7.63
CA VAL A 22 -0.30 -7.31 8.12
C VAL A 22 -0.43 -7.54 9.62
N VAL A 23 -0.50 -6.48 10.42
CA VAL A 23 -0.69 -6.57 11.87
C VAL A 23 -1.98 -7.31 12.20
N ARG A 24 -3.08 -7.02 11.50
CA ARG A 24 -4.35 -7.72 11.70
C ARG A 24 -4.25 -9.21 11.41
N ARG A 25 -3.55 -9.59 10.33
CA ARG A 25 -3.28 -11.00 9.99
C ARG A 25 -2.45 -11.69 11.07
N GLU A 26 -1.41 -11.04 11.57
CA GLU A 26 -0.49 -11.61 12.57
C GLU A 26 -1.12 -11.77 13.96
N HIS A 27 -1.98 -10.84 14.36
CA HIS A 27 -2.67 -10.87 15.66
C HIS A 27 -4.02 -11.59 15.63
N ALA A 28 -4.46 -12.09 14.47
CA ALA A 28 -5.69 -12.85 14.39
C ALA A 28 -5.53 -14.19 15.12
N LYS A 29 -6.41 -14.42 16.11
CA LYS A 29 -6.55 -15.73 16.75
C LYS A 29 -6.84 -16.79 15.67
N PRO A 30 -6.38 -18.05 15.86
CA PRO A 30 -6.50 -19.10 14.86
C PRO A 30 -7.97 -19.57 14.72
N LEU A 31 -8.77 -18.77 14.03
CA LEU A 31 -10.00 -19.19 13.40
C LEU A 31 -9.59 -19.62 11.99
N ILE A 32 -9.66 -20.92 11.72
CA ILE A 32 -9.14 -21.54 10.48
C ILE A 32 -9.71 -20.83 9.23
N ASP A 33 -10.96 -20.39 9.28
CA ASP A 33 -11.64 -19.67 8.19
C ASP A 33 -11.23 -18.19 8.06
N SER A 34 -10.56 -17.59 9.05
CA SER A 34 -10.14 -16.18 8.99
C SER A 34 -8.77 -15.99 8.34
N LYS A 35 -7.92 -17.03 8.28
CA LYS A 35 -6.55 -16.88 7.73
C LYS A 35 -6.54 -16.55 6.24
N VAL A 36 -7.43 -17.17 5.46
CA VAL A 36 -7.52 -16.92 4.01
C VAL A 36 -8.07 -15.52 3.72
N SER A 37 -9.12 -15.10 4.44
CA SER A 37 -9.70 -13.76 4.26
C SER A 37 -8.72 -12.66 4.67
N LEU A 38 -7.97 -12.85 5.76
CA LEU A 38 -6.95 -11.91 6.20
C LEU A 38 -5.76 -11.86 5.22
N GLN A 39 -5.39 -12.98 4.62
CA GLN A 39 -4.37 -12.98 3.58
C GLN A 39 -4.84 -12.20 2.33
N GLN A 40 -6.10 -12.35 1.93
CA GLN A 40 -6.67 -11.56 0.83
C GLN A 40 -6.71 -10.06 1.14
N GLU A 41 -6.97 -9.67 2.40
CA GLU A 41 -6.88 -8.27 2.83
C GLU A 41 -5.44 -7.73 2.67
N VAL A 42 -4.43 -8.51 3.07
CA VAL A 42 -3.02 -8.16 2.89
C VAL A 42 -2.65 -8.04 1.40
N ASP A 43 -3.09 -9.00 0.58
CA ASP A 43 -2.79 -9.02 -0.86
C ASP A 43 -3.40 -7.81 -1.57
N ARG A 44 -4.67 -7.46 -1.27
CA ARG A 44 -5.31 -6.24 -1.81
C ARG A 44 -4.58 -4.97 -1.40
N ALA A 45 -4.23 -4.86 -0.11
CA ALA A 45 -3.51 -3.68 0.38
C ALA A 45 -2.11 -3.56 -0.25
N ARG A 46 -1.44 -4.69 -0.52
CA ARG A 46 -0.18 -4.73 -1.24
C ARG A 46 -0.33 -4.24 -2.68
N ASP A 47 -1.35 -4.73 -3.40
CA ASP A 47 -1.60 -4.32 -4.78
C ASP A 47 -1.89 -2.82 -4.87
N ASP A 48 -2.68 -2.27 -3.94
CA ASP A 48 -2.96 -0.84 -3.85
C ASP A 48 -1.69 -0.02 -3.59
N LEU A 49 -0.83 -0.46 -2.66
CA LEU A 49 0.47 0.18 -2.41
C LEU A 49 1.35 0.19 -3.67
N MET A 50 1.45 -0.95 -4.36
CA MET A 50 2.25 -1.06 -5.58
C MET A 50 1.69 -0.18 -6.70
N ASN A 51 0.37 -0.09 -6.83
CA ASN A 51 -0.30 0.80 -7.78
C ASN A 51 0.00 2.28 -7.49
N VAL A 52 0.02 2.70 -6.22
CA VAL A 52 0.39 4.07 -5.83
C VAL A 52 1.84 4.36 -6.18
N ILE A 53 2.77 3.44 -5.85
CA ILE A 53 4.19 3.59 -6.18
C ILE A 53 4.40 3.68 -7.70
N ALA A 54 3.76 2.79 -8.47
CA ALA A 54 3.86 2.79 -9.92
C ALA A 54 3.39 4.12 -10.53
N LYS A 55 2.26 4.67 -10.04
CA LYS A 55 1.75 5.99 -10.46
C LYS A 55 2.74 7.10 -10.14
N VAL A 56 3.28 7.15 -8.93
CA VAL A 56 4.27 8.16 -8.52
C VAL A 56 5.52 8.10 -9.40
N VAL A 57 6.06 6.90 -9.64
CA VAL A 57 7.24 6.71 -10.49
C VAL A 57 6.96 7.12 -11.94
N ALA A 58 5.78 6.77 -12.47
CA ALA A 58 5.38 7.15 -13.81
C ALA A 58 5.22 8.68 -13.95
N GLU A 59 4.55 9.32 -12.99
CA GLU A 59 4.38 10.77 -12.93
C GLU A 59 5.74 11.50 -12.92
N GLU A 60 6.68 11.03 -12.11
CA GLU A 60 8.02 11.66 -12.04
C GLU A 60 8.86 11.40 -13.30
N ARG A 61 8.76 10.21 -13.90
CA ARG A 61 9.45 9.89 -15.16
C ARG A 61 8.95 10.73 -16.33
N LEU A 62 7.65 11.00 -16.38
CA LEU A 62 7.07 11.88 -17.41
C LEU A 62 7.48 13.33 -17.19
N ARG A 63 7.52 13.79 -15.93
CA ARG A 63 7.98 15.14 -15.58
C ARG A 63 9.44 15.39 -15.97
N GLY A 64 10.32 14.41 -15.80
CA GLY A 64 11.73 14.53 -16.20
C GLY A 64 11.99 14.50 -17.71
N LYS A 65 10.95 14.29 -18.53
CA LYS A 65 11.03 14.29 -20.01
C LYS A 65 10.43 15.53 -20.66
N GLY A 66 9.86 16.44 -19.88
CA GLY A 66 9.22 17.69 -20.34
C GLY A 66 10.07 18.92 -20.06
#